data_AF-R7P730-F1
#
_entry.id   AF-R7P730-F1
#
_cell.length_a   1.000
_cell.length_b   1.000
_cell.length_c   1.000
_cell.angle_alpha   90.00
_cell.angle_beta   90.00
_cell.angle_gamma   90.00
#
_symmetry.space_group_name_H-M   'P 1'
#
loop_
_entity.id
_entity.type
_entity.pdbx_description
1 polymer ?
#
loop_
_entity_poly.entity_id
_entity_poly.type
_entity_poly.pdbx_seq_one_letter_code
_entity_poly.pdbx_strand_id
1 'polypeptide(L)'
;MDKNIKKNNARTITLTILFVLILVVIALLIGKFSYSYLAPTVSDDVEGSGEVTASGDTIIFTKGNTLSLSANSDNFTTGGSNLTSTTNPKVKLMASSKTNSASSKYFAGVIIKNNTYSYTTTDKKPEIILTVKDENGKIVESSADNLTFVTVNDNLKGFDITGVNGAFNIVTDHVIATSSNKSEVIHTWTFTLTFVNLGTDQTENENSTLNIDVVLQKDKIPTTIADFCGNGDNLGNCIANYYNGLNTASNIYYHDANLTNGAGDNSYRFAGANPNNYVCFGSDDTTCPAENLYRIIGLIDGKVKLIHAYGATTDMLGTDEGYVSTYGSAPSYKGNGDLTKIGRYKWNKANNNTWSTSTTNTINLNKNFLAYLDGENTKWKNMIADTTWYVGGITYNNGQKSNAKTAYNYEVGANKDATTTVISKIGLMYVSEYYYAASEDYWTLPGWSSSGNDYRKSKNDNWLYTGLYEWTISRSSDDSGVAFDVYVTGDLSGGVVDHSLGGAVRPSLSLSSSIKFTSGKGTAVNPIRINL
;
A
#
# COMPACT_ATOMS: atom_id res chain seq x y z
N MET A 1 35.20 -54.61 -39.88
CA MET A 1 34.50 -53.32 -40.14
C MET A 1 33.60 -52.87 -38.97
N ASP A 2 33.27 -53.71 -37.98
CA ASP A 2 32.28 -53.37 -36.93
C ASP A 2 32.74 -52.49 -35.76
N LYS A 3 34.03 -52.34 -35.50
CA LYS A 3 34.50 -51.57 -34.33
C LYS A 3 34.39 -50.05 -34.50
N ASN A 4 34.43 -49.56 -35.75
CA ASN A 4 34.34 -48.12 -36.06
C ASN A 4 32.89 -47.62 -36.20
N ILE A 5 31.94 -48.49 -36.55
CA ILE A 5 30.51 -48.12 -36.63
C ILE A 5 29.93 -47.92 -35.22
N LYS A 6 30.27 -48.80 -34.26
CA LYS A 6 29.84 -48.64 -32.85
C LYS A 6 30.44 -47.38 -32.18
N LYS A 7 31.68 -47.02 -32.50
CA LYS A 7 32.36 -45.86 -31.90
C LYS A 7 31.79 -44.52 -32.40
N ASN A 8 31.40 -44.44 -33.67
CA ASN A 8 30.70 -43.27 -34.21
C ASN A 8 29.30 -43.12 -33.61
N ASN A 9 28.52 -44.21 -33.52
CA ASN A 9 27.19 -44.14 -32.90
C ASN A 9 27.25 -43.76 -31.41
N ALA A 10 28.21 -44.30 -30.65
CA ALA A 10 28.38 -43.93 -29.26
C ALA A 10 28.72 -42.44 -29.11
N ARG A 11 29.63 -41.91 -29.94
CA ARG A 11 30.03 -40.50 -29.90
C ARG A 11 28.87 -39.55 -30.28
N THR A 12 28.08 -39.92 -31.29
CA THR A 12 26.88 -39.17 -31.68
C THR A 12 25.82 -39.19 -30.57
N ILE A 13 25.55 -40.36 -29.96
CA ILE A 13 24.61 -40.49 -28.84
C ILE A 13 25.07 -39.66 -27.64
N THR A 14 26.37 -39.69 -27.30
CA THR A 14 26.93 -38.86 -26.21
C THR A 14 26.79 -37.37 -26.52
N LEU A 15 27.05 -36.93 -27.76
CA LEU A 15 26.85 -35.53 -28.14
C LEU A 15 25.38 -35.11 -28.06
N THR A 16 24.44 -35.95 -28.50
CA THR A 16 23.00 -35.65 -28.43
C THR A 16 22.52 -35.53 -26.98
N ILE A 17 22.95 -36.43 -26.10
CA ILE A 17 22.63 -36.35 -24.66
C ILE A 17 23.22 -35.09 -24.04
N LEU A 18 24.46 -34.72 -24.38
CA LEU A 18 25.09 -33.50 -23.89
C LEU A 18 24.33 -32.25 -24.35
N PHE A 19 23.88 -32.23 -25.61
CA PHE A 19 23.11 -31.11 -26.16
C PHE A 19 21.74 -30.95 -25.50
N VAL A 20 21.04 -32.06 -25.23
CA VAL A 20 19.77 -32.06 -24.49
C VAL A 20 19.98 -31.62 -23.04
N LEU A 21 21.05 -32.07 -22.37
CA LEU A 21 21.40 -31.61 -21.03
C LEU A 21 21.70 -30.12 -21.00
N ILE A 22 22.44 -29.58 -21.97
CA ILE A 22 22.68 -28.14 -22.10
C ILE A 22 21.37 -27.40 -22.30
N LEU A 23 20.46 -27.88 -23.16
CA LEU A 23 19.15 -27.26 -23.36
C LEU A 23 18.27 -27.33 -22.12
N VAL A 24 18.30 -28.42 -21.36
CA VAL A 24 17.58 -28.57 -20.09
C VAL A 24 18.19 -27.68 -19.01
N VAL A 25 19.51 -27.54 -18.94
CA VAL A 25 20.20 -26.62 -18.04
C VAL A 25 19.91 -25.17 -18.41
N ILE A 26 19.87 -24.83 -19.71
CA ILE A 26 19.45 -23.51 -20.21
C ILE A 26 17.97 -23.29 -19.88
N ALA A 27 17.08 -24.26 -20.08
CA ALA A 27 15.66 -24.15 -19.71
C ALA A 27 15.45 -24.07 -18.19
N LEU A 28 16.29 -24.72 -17.39
CA LEU A 28 16.30 -24.61 -15.93
C LEU A 28 16.93 -23.29 -15.45
N LEU A 29 17.89 -22.73 -16.18
CA LEU A 29 18.44 -21.39 -15.92
C LEU A 29 17.40 -20.33 -16.28
N ILE A 30 16.80 -20.38 -17.47
CA ILE A 30 15.74 -19.47 -17.93
C ILE A 30 14.48 -19.64 -17.05
N GLY A 31 14.14 -20.86 -16.63
CA GLY A 31 13.02 -21.15 -15.74
C GLY A 31 13.27 -20.82 -14.26
N LYS A 32 14.53 -20.66 -13.84
CA LYS A 32 14.91 -20.14 -12.51
C LYS A 32 15.25 -18.66 -12.50
N PHE A 33 15.28 -18.00 -13.66
CA PHE A 33 14.98 -16.58 -13.77
C PHE A 33 13.45 -16.41 -13.84
N SER A 34 12.71 -16.99 -12.88
CA SER A 34 11.57 -16.24 -12.38
C SER A 34 12.19 -14.95 -11.88
N TYR A 35 11.99 -13.86 -12.63
CA TYR A 35 12.50 -12.55 -12.29
C TYR A 35 12.19 -12.32 -10.80
N SER A 36 13.20 -12.51 -9.94
CA SER A 36 13.33 -11.67 -8.77
C SER A 36 13.23 -10.29 -9.38
N TYR A 37 12.06 -9.65 -9.25
CA TYR A 37 11.85 -8.30 -9.68
C TYR A 37 12.95 -7.49 -9.03
N LEU A 38 14.01 -7.25 -9.81
CA LEU A 38 15.06 -6.35 -9.40
C LEU A 38 14.30 -5.03 -9.25
N ALA A 39 14.31 -4.47 -8.04
CA ALA A 39 13.96 -3.09 -7.80
C ALA A 39 14.54 -2.24 -8.94
N PRO A 40 13.86 -1.14 -9.37
CA PRO A 40 14.26 -0.33 -10.53
C PRO A 40 15.78 -0.29 -10.67
N THR A 41 16.30 -1.00 -11.68
CA THR A 41 17.74 -1.26 -11.81
C THR A 41 18.41 0.03 -12.23
N VAL A 42 18.70 0.85 -11.24
CA VAL A 42 19.83 1.76 -11.24
C VAL A 42 20.70 1.34 -10.06
N SER A 43 21.22 0.10 -10.12
CA SER A 43 22.39 -0.27 -9.32
C SER A 43 23.53 0.67 -9.71
N ASP A 44 24.35 1.09 -8.75
CA ASP A 44 25.56 1.88 -9.01
C ASP A 44 26.49 1.19 -10.04
N ASP A 45 26.39 -0.14 -10.17
CA ASP A 45 27.09 -0.96 -11.17
C ASP A 45 26.64 -0.75 -12.64
N VAL A 46 25.55 0.00 -12.89
CA VAL A 46 24.96 0.19 -14.24
C VAL A 46 25.32 1.56 -14.83
N GLU A 47 25.97 2.45 -14.07
CA GLU A 47 26.35 3.78 -14.59
C GLU A 47 27.32 3.64 -15.78
N GLY A 48 26.85 3.98 -16.98
CA GLY A 48 27.61 3.85 -18.23
C GLY A 48 27.53 2.49 -18.92
N SER A 49 26.85 1.50 -18.32
CA SER A 49 26.57 0.20 -18.95
C SER A 49 25.39 0.34 -19.91
N GLY A 50 25.68 0.45 -21.21
CA GLY A 50 24.66 0.53 -22.25
C GLY A 50 23.94 -0.79 -22.48
N GLU A 51 22.61 -0.74 -22.65
CA GLU A 51 21.83 -1.88 -23.09
C GLU A 51 21.76 -1.91 -24.62
N VAL A 52 22.10 -3.05 -25.22
CA VAL A 52 22.04 -3.24 -26.67
C VAL A 52 20.65 -3.70 -27.08
N THR A 53 19.99 -2.96 -27.97
CA THR A 53 18.69 -3.30 -28.53
C THR A 53 18.80 -4.47 -29.51
N ALA A 54 17.66 -5.04 -29.90
CA ALA A 54 17.62 -6.09 -30.94
C ALA A 54 18.18 -5.64 -32.30
N SER A 55 18.22 -4.33 -32.57
CA SER A 55 18.84 -3.73 -33.78
C SER A 55 20.35 -3.50 -33.65
N GLY A 56 20.93 -3.76 -32.47
CA GLY A 56 22.34 -3.46 -32.19
C GLY A 56 22.60 -2.03 -31.73
N ASP A 57 21.57 -1.19 -31.60
CA ASP A 57 21.69 0.17 -31.08
C ASP A 57 21.90 0.11 -29.56
N THR A 58 22.55 1.11 -28.97
CA THR A 58 22.86 1.12 -27.53
C THR A 58 22.17 2.29 -26.85
N ILE A 59 21.39 2.00 -25.79
CA ILE A 59 20.81 3.03 -24.92
C ILE A 59 21.55 3.02 -23.57
N ILE A 60 21.95 4.20 -23.10
CA ILE A 60 22.74 4.38 -21.88
C ILE A 60 22.03 5.37 -20.98
N PHE A 61 21.83 5.01 -19.72
CA PHE A 61 21.24 5.88 -18.71
C PHE A 61 22.34 6.38 -17.77
N THR A 62 22.26 7.66 -17.40
CA THR A 62 23.11 8.28 -16.40
C THR A 62 22.23 8.81 -15.29
N LYS A 63 22.46 8.30 -14.08
CA LYS A 63 21.72 8.70 -12.89
C LYS A 63 22.01 10.16 -12.56
N GLY A 64 21.03 10.83 -11.99
CA GLY A 64 21.25 12.10 -11.30
C GLY A 64 21.70 11.87 -9.85
N ASN A 65 22.12 12.93 -9.17
CA ASN A 65 22.20 12.93 -7.71
C ASN A 65 20.80 12.75 -7.10
N THR A 66 20.73 12.06 -5.95
CA THR A 66 19.54 12.04 -5.10
C THR A 66 19.19 13.47 -4.70
N LEU A 67 17.92 13.84 -4.88
CA LEU A 67 17.42 15.13 -4.42
C LEU A 67 17.09 15.04 -2.94
N SER A 68 17.61 16.00 -2.18
CA SER A 68 17.30 16.15 -0.75
C SER A 68 17.21 17.63 -0.40
N LEU A 69 16.52 17.90 0.72
CA LEU A 69 16.44 19.20 1.35
C LEU A 69 16.79 19.06 2.83
N SER A 70 17.32 20.12 3.41
CA SER A 70 17.58 20.20 4.85
C SER A 70 17.23 21.60 5.30
N ALA A 71 15.96 21.80 5.65
CA ALA A 71 15.49 23.06 6.20
C ALA A 71 15.81 23.14 7.70
N ASN A 72 16.38 24.26 8.13
CA ASN A 72 16.68 24.58 9.52
C ASN A 72 16.03 25.91 9.92
N SER A 73 16.17 26.30 11.19
CA SER A 73 15.65 27.56 11.75
C SER A 73 15.91 28.80 10.89
N ASP A 74 17.06 28.87 10.21
CA ASP A 74 17.46 30.03 9.41
C ASP A 74 16.65 30.13 8.11
N ASN A 75 16.07 29.01 7.67
CA ASN A 75 15.28 28.92 6.45
C ASN A 75 13.82 29.35 6.64
N PHE A 76 13.33 29.41 7.88
CA PHE A 76 11.95 29.78 8.22
C PHE A 76 11.80 31.27 8.55
N THR A 77 12.65 32.11 7.96
CA THR A 77 12.54 33.57 8.10
C THR A 77 11.45 34.11 7.18
N THR A 78 10.56 34.96 7.71
CA THR A 78 9.50 35.60 6.92
C THR A 78 10.11 36.42 5.78
N GLY A 79 9.73 36.09 4.53
CA GLY A 79 10.29 36.74 3.33
C GLY A 79 11.68 36.22 2.92
N GLY A 80 12.13 35.11 3.49
CA GLY A 80 13.33 34.42 3.07
C GLY A 80 13.20 33.79 1.68
N SER A 81 14.33 33.29 1.16
CA SER A 81 14.37 32.60 -0.14
C SER A 81 13.96 31.14 -0.01
N ASN A 82 13.44 30.58 -1.10
CA ASN A 82 13.20 29.13 -1.22
C ASN A 82 14.53 28.36 -1.12
N LEU A 83 14.46 27.15 -0.55
CA LEU A 83 15.55 26.18 -0.64
C LEU A 83 15.35 25.32 -1.88
N THR A 84 16.42 25.04 -2.61
CA THR A 84 16.34 24.20 -3.81
C THR A 84 17.46 23.17 -3.88
N SER A 85 17.16 22.04 -4.50
CA SER A 85 18.11 21.03 -4.92
C SER A 85 17.78 20.63 -6.35
N THR A 86 18.79 20.42 -7.19
CA THR A 86 18.58 20.13 -8.63
C THR A 86 19.47 19.00 -9.08
N THR A 87 18.94 18.18 -9.98
CA THR A 87 19.66 17.06 -10.59
C THR A 87 19.32 16.95 -12.08
N ASN A 88 20.28 16.44 -12.85
CA ASN A 88 20.23 16.43 -14.31
C ASN A 88 20.54 15.05 -14.90
N PRO A 89 19.66 14.04 -14.71
CA PRO A 89 19.87 12.72 -15.28
C PRO A 89 19.82 12.77 -16.80
N LYS A 90 20.47 11.79 -17.43
CA LYS A 90 20.61 11.74 -18.89
C LYS A 90 20.26 10.38 -19.44
N VAL A 91 19.78 10.38 -20.67
CA VAL A 91 19.69 9.18 -21.50
C VAL A 91 20.34 9.46 -22.85
N LYS A 92 21.19 8.53 -23.29
CA LYS A 92 21.91 8.60 -24.54
C LYS A 92 21.52 7.42 -25.42
N LEU A 93 21.18 7.67 -26.67
CA LEU A 93 20.98 6.63 -27.68
C LEU A 93 22.09 6.73 -28.72
N MET A 94 22.74 5.59 -29.01
CA MET A 94 23.77 5.44 -30.03
C MET A 94 23.30 4.45 -31.09
N ALA A 95 23.31 4.88 -32.35
CA ALA A 95 22.99 3.99 -33.47
C ALA A 95 24.12 2.99 -33.72
N SER A 96 23.77 1.75 -34.05
CA SER A 96 24.68 0.67 -34.45
C SER A 96 25.54 1.03 -35.66
N SER A 97 25.07 1.93 -36.53
CA SER A 97 25.82 2.45 -37.69
C SER A 97 25.47 3.90 -37.99
N LYS A 98 26.41 4.61 -38.65
CA LYS A 98 26.22 6.00 -39.14
C LYS A 98 25.38 6.08 -40.43
N THR A 99 24.67 5.02 -40.80
CA THR A 99 23.81 5.01 -42.00
C THR A 99 22.37 4.72 -41.66
N ASN A 100 22.09 4.28 -40.43
CA ASN A 100 20.76 3.87 -39.98
C ASN A 100 20.24 4.87 -38.95
N SER A 101 18.94 5.15 -38.99
CA SER A 101 18.25 5.81 -37.87
C SER A 101 18.05 4.83 -36.73
N ALA A 102 18.19 5.30 -35.50
CA ALA A 102 17.85 4.53 -34.30
C ALA A 102 16.74 5.26 -33.53
N SER A 103 15.86 4.48 -32.91
CA SER A 103 14.80 4.99 -32.03
C SER A 103 14.58 4.02 -30.89
N SER A 104 14.37 4.56 -29.70
CA SER A 104 14.00 3.81 -28.51
C SER A 104 13.00 4.59 -27.67
N LYS A 105 12.46 3.94 -26.65
CA LYS A 105 11.62 4.55 -25.65
C LYS A 105 12.24 4.40 -24.27
N TYR A 106 11.94 5.34 -23.40
CA TYR A 106 12.30 5.28 -21.99
C TYR A 106 11.22 5.94 -21.12
N PHE A 107 11.34 5.74 -19.81
CA PHE A 107 10.46 6.26 -18.78
C PHE A 107 11.24 7.24 -17.91
N ALA A 108 10.55 8.28 -17.46
CA ALA A 108 11.09 9.25 -16.51
C ALA A 108 10.18 9.30 -15.29
N GLY A 109 10.76 9.17 -14.10
CA GLY A 109 10.00 9.13 -12.86
C GLY A 109 10.83 9.44 -11.62
N VAL A 110 10.19 9.34 -10.47
CA VAL A 110 10.78 9.58 -9.15
C VAL A 110 10.35 8.51 -8.16
N ILE A 111 11.24 8.22 -7.21
CA ILE A 111 10.96 7.38 -6.04
C ILE A 111 11.20 8.24 -4.81
N ILE A 112 10.12 8.60 -4.12
CA ILE A 112 10.15 9.38 -2.88
C ILE A 112 10.14 8.40 -1.72
N LYS A 113 11.32 8.19 -1.14
CA LYS A 113 11.57 7.10 -0.16
C LYS A 113 11.20 7.47 1.26
N ASN A 114 11.44 8.72 1.62
CA ASN A 114 11.13 9.27 2.92
C ASN A 114 10.89 10.76 2.74
N ASN A 115 9.72 11.21 3.12
CA ASN A 115 9.26 12.59 3.06
C ASN A 115 8.46 12.88 4.31
N THR A 116 9.09 13.59 5.26
CA THR A 116 8.46 13.94 6.53
C THR A 116 7.96 15.40 6.53
N TYR A 117 8.01 16.08 5.39
CA TYR A 117 7.44 17.43 5.28
C TYR A 117 5.91 17.34 5.29
N SER A 118 5.28 18.16 6.13
CA SER A 118 3.83 18.28 6.20
C SER A 118 3.37 19.68 5.80
N TYR A 119 2.09 19.81 5.49
CA TYR A 119 1.47 21.13 5.36
C TYR A 119 1.36 21.78 6.75
N THR A 120 1.99 22.93 6.96
CA THR A 120 1.89 23.71 8.21
C THR A 120 0.70 24.67 8.19
N THR A 121 0.12 24.91 7.00
CA THR A 121 -1.06 25.76 6.87
C THR A 121 -2.35 24.95 6.86
N THR A 122 -3.41 25.49 7.48
CA THR A 122 -4.72 24.83 7.57
C THR A 122 -5.39 24.66 6.21
N ASP A 123 -5.13 25.58 5.26
CA ASP A 123 -5.58 25.52 3.87
C ASP A 123 -4.70 24.64 2.97
N LYS A 124 -3.69 23.96 3.54
CA LYS A 124 -2.76 23.05 2.85
C LYS A 124 -2.07 23.68 1.65
N LYS A 125 -1.43 24.84 1.87
CA LYS A 125 -0.60 25.47 0.84
C LYS A 125 0.60 24.56 0.54
N PRO A 126 0.89 24.25 -0.74
CA PRO A 126 2.05 23.44 -1.10
C PRO A 126 3.36 24.00 -0.57
N GLU A 127 4.15 23.17 0.09
CA GLU A 127 5.45 23.55 0.68
C GLU A 127 6.62 22.86 -0.01
N ILE A 128 6.40 21.68 -0.60
CA ILE A 128 7.43 20.95 -1.36
C ILE A 128 6.98 20.79 -2.80
N ILE A 129 7.71 21.42 -3.72
CA ILE A 129 7.43 21.41 -5.15
C ILE A 129 8.54 20.68 -5.90
N LEU A 130 8.15 19.69 -6.72
CA LEU A 130 9.02 19.04 -7.69
C LEU A 130 8.75 19.61 -9.09
N THR A 131 9.64 20.45 -9.59
CA THR A 131 9.61 20.95 -10.96
C THR A 131 10.39 20.00 -11.87
N VAL A 132 9.74 19.48 -12.91
CA VAL A 132 10.37 18.62 -13.91
C VAL A 132 10.41 19.33 -15.25
N LYS A 133 11.59 19.39 -15.88
CA LYS A 133 11.76 19.86 -17.26
C LYS A 133 12.29 18.74 -18.16
N ASP A 134 11.71 18.64 -19.34
CA ASP A 134 12.13 17.72 -20.39
C ASP A 134 13.47 18.14 -21.03
N GLU A 135 13.93 17.38 -22.02
CA GLU A 135 15.17 17.65 -22.75
C GLU A 135 15.20 18.98 -23.52
N ASN A 136 14.04 19.60 -23.74
CA ASN A 136 13.90 20.88 -24.42
C ASN A 136 13.75 22.05 -23.43
N GLY A 137 13.82 21.77 -22.12
CA GLY A 137 13.66 22.75 -21.06
C GLY A 137 12.21 23.14 -20.77
N LYS A 138 11.23 22.43 -21.35
CA LYS A 138 9.80 22.66 -21.12
C LYS A 138 9.37 21.99 -19.81
N ILE A 139 8.56 22.70 -19.01
CA ILE A 139 7.98 22.14 -17.78
C ILE A 139 6.97 21.06 -18.13
N VAL A 140 7.09 19.91 -17.47
CA VAL A 140 6.12 18.82 -17.56
C VAL A 140 4.99 19.09 -16.57
N GLU A 141 3.78 19.32 -17.09
CA GLU A 141 2.62 19.76 -16.30
C GLU A 141 1.65 18.62 -15.95
N SER A 142 1.97 17.38 -16.33
CA SER A 142 1.14 16.19 -16.10
C SER A 142 2.00 15.00 -15.69
N SER A 143 1.50 14.16 -14.78
CA SER A 143 2.15 12.92 -14.34
C SER A 143 1.31 11.71 -14.75
N ALA A 144 1.95 10.61 -15.16
CA ALA A 144 1.27 9.37 -15.51
C ALA A 144 0.66 8.68 -14.28
N ASP A 145 1.22 8.90 -13.10
CA ASP A 145 0.74 8.37 -11.81
C ASP A 145 0.03 9.43 -10.96
N ASN A 146 -0.55 10.45 -11.60
CA ASN A 146 -1.46 11.45 -11.01
C ASN A 146 -0.88 12.29 -9.85
N LEU A 147 0.40 12.65 -9.89
CA LEU A 147 0.90 13.74 -9.03
C LEU A 147 0.18 15.05 -9.36
N THR A 148 -0.15 15.83 -8.32
CA THR A 148 -0.94 17.06 -8.47
C THR A 148 -0.04 18.21 -8.90
N PHE A 149 -0.29 18.78 -10.08
CA PHE A 149 0.45 19.95 -10.58
C PHE A 149 -0.14 21.25 -10.03
N VAL A 150 0.71 22.14 -9.53
CA VAL A 150 0.33 23.40 -8.89
C VAL A 150 1.18 24.58 -9.40
N THR A 151 0.69 25.79 -9.18
CA THR A 151 1.45 27.03 -9.31
C THR A 151 1.45 27.75 -7.96
N VAL A 152 2.62 28.08 -7.43
CA VAL A 152 2.82 28.66 -6.09
C VAL A 152 3.59 29.97 -6.21
N ASN A 153 3.31 30.93 -5.30
CA ASN A 153 4.01 32.22 -5.15
C ASN A 153 4.30 32.92 -6.49
N ASP A 154 3.27 33.11 -7.31
CA ASP A 154 3.30 33.87 -8.55
C ASP A 154 4.45 33.51 -9.50
N ASN A 155 4.78 32.21 -9.68
CA ASN A 155 5.36 31.60 -10.90
C ASN A 155 6.05 30.24 -10.68
N LEU A 156 6.21 29.75 -9.45
CA LEU A 156 6.81 28.43 -9.22
C LEU A 156 5.82 27.34 -9.65
N LYS A 157 6.20 26.57 -10.67
CA LYS A 157 5.36 25.52 -11.27
C LYS A 157 5.98 24.15 -11.06
N GLY A 158 5.18 23.19 -10.61
CA GLY A 158 5.62 21.81 -10.42
C GLY A 158 4.57 20.94 -9.74
N PHE A 159 4.95 19.72 -9.40
CA PHE A 159 4.10 18.81 -8.65
C PHE A 159 4.20 19.10 -7.16
N ASP A 160 3.06 19.25 -6.48
CA ASP A 160 3.01 19.27 -5.02
C ASP A 160 3.27 17.85 -4.50
N ILE A 161 4.38 17.70 -3.79
CA ILE A 161 4.78 16.46 -3.17
C ILE A 161 4.88 16.62 -1.65
N THR A 162 4.23 17.62 -1.06
CA THR A 162 4.20 17.80 0.40
C THR A 162 3.54 16.59 1.07
N GLY A 163 4.28 15.90 1.95
CA GLY A 163 3.81 14.67 2.63
C GLY A 163 3.60 13.45 1.72
N VAL A 164 4.09 13.49 0.48
CA VAL A 164 3.93 12.40 -0.48
C VAL A 164 5.12 11.45 -0.41
N ASN A 165 4.85 10.16 -0.21
CA ASN A 165 5.79 9.04 -0.41
C ASN A 165 5.26 8.15 -1.53
N GLY A 166 6.16 7.47 -2.25
CA GLY A 166 5.75 6.62 -3.37
C GLY A 166 6.73 6.56 -4.53
N ALA A 167 6.49 5.62 -5.43
CA ALA A 167 7.07 5.60 -6.76
C ALA A 167 6.07 6.21 -7.77
N PHE A 168 6.57 7.07 -8.65
CA PHE A 168 5.74 7.79 -9.62
C PHE A 168 6.43 7.89 -10.99
N ASN A 169 5.77 7.40 -12.02
CA ASN A 169 6.10 7.69 -13.40
C ASN A 169 5.58 9.09 -13.76
N ILE A 170 6.47 9.98 -14.18
CA ILE A 170 6.11 11.31 -14.68
C ILE A 170 5.75 11.22 -16.16
N VAL A 171 6.61 10.57 -16.96
CA VAL A 171 6.40 10.32 -18.38
C VAL A 171 6.64 8.85 -18.69
N THR A 172 5.74 8.26 -19.48
CA THR A 172 5.82 6.89 -20.01
C THR A 172 6.08 6.92 -21.51
N ASP A 173 6.83 5.94 -22.02
CA ASP A 173 7.06 5.78 -23.47
C ASP A 173 7.70 7.01 -24.17
N HIS A 174 8.52 7.80 -23.48
CA HIS A 174 9.19 8.96 -24.08
C HIS A 174 10.17 8.52 -25.15
N VAL A 175 10.06 9.11 -26.34
CA VAL A 175 10.85 8.69 -27.51
C VAL A 175 12.19 9.41 -27.53
N ILE A 176 13.26 8.66 -27.77
CA ILE A 176 14.58 9.18 -28.13
C ILE A 176 14.98 8.61 -29.49
N ALA A 177 15.37 9.47 -30.43
CA ALA A 177 15.69 9.05 -31.78
C ALA A 177 16.85 9.85 -32.38
N THR A 178 17.67 9.18 -33.17
CA THR A 178 18.73 9.80 -33.96
C THR A 178 18.57 9.45 -35.44
N SER A 179 18.81 10.43 -36.31
CA SER A 179 18.78 10.28 -37.76
C SER A 179 20.08 9.65 -38.28
N SER A 180 20.05 9.08 -39.48
CA SER A 180 21.20 8.37 -40.07
C SER A 180 22.50 9.18 -40.11
N ASN A 181 22.43 10.52 -40.18
CA ASN A 181 23.59 11.41 -40.18
C ASN A 181 24.17 11.73 -38.78
N LYS A 182 23.53 11.30 -37.69
CA LYS A 182 24.02 11.49 -36.31
C LYS A 182 24.17 10.11 -35.65
N SER A 183 25.38 9.80 -35.18
CA SER A 183 25.63 8.54 -34.48
C SER A 183 25.03 8.49 -33.08
N GLU A 184 24.67 9.64 -32.50
CA GLU A 184 24.15 9.72 -31.14
C GLU A 184 23.21 10.90 -30.91
N VAL A 185 22.32 10.74 -29.91
CA VAL A 185 21.47 11.78 -29.33
C VAL A 185 21.48 11.64 -27.81
N ILE A 186 21.42 12.76 -27.09
CA ILE A 186 21.38 12.81 -25.63
C ILE A 186 20.19 13.67 -25.21
N HIS A 187 19.31 13.12 -24.37
CA HIS A 187 18.30 13.87 -23.65
C HIS A 187 18.82 14.13 -22.23
N THR A 188 18.82 15.40 -21.81
CA THR A 188 19.16 15.80 -20.43
C THR A 188 17.93 16.38 -19.78
N TRP A 189 17.44 15.72 -18.72
CA TRP A 189 16.28 16.19 -17.97
C TRP A 189 16.73 17.10 -16.83
N THR A 190 15.81 17.91 -16.30
CA THR A 190 16.08 18.70 -15.09
C THR A 190 14.98 18.43 -14.07
N PHE A 191 15.36 17.96 -12.90
CA PHE A 191 14.47 17.81 -11.76
C PHE A 191 14.94 18.77 -10.67
N THR A 192 14.07 19.68 -10.26
CA THR A 192 14.34 20.68 -9.23
C THR A 192 13.35 20.49 -8.10
N LEU A 193 13.86 20.14 -6.93
CA LEU A 193 13.13 20.06 -5.69
C LEU A 193 13.20 21.43 -5.00
N THR A 194 12.06 21.96 -4.57
CA THR A 194 11.95 23.27 -3.93
C THR A 194 11.17 23.18 -2.63
N PHE A 195 11.75 23.63 -1.52
CA PHE A 195 10.97 24.02 -0.35
C PHE A 195 10.57 25.49 -0.50
N VAL A 196 9.26 25.73 -0.48
CA VAL A 196 8.65 27.04 -0.64
C VAL A 196 8.65 27.76 0.71
N ASN A 197 9.36 28.87 0.79
CA ASN A 197 9.26 29.76 1.94
C ASN A 197 7.95 30.55 1.84
N LEU A 198 7.02 30.22 2.72
CA LEU A 198 5.72 30.88 2.84
C LEU A 198 5.83 32.08 3.79
N GLY A 199 4.92 33.04 3.66
CA GLY A 199 4.80 34.15 4.63
C GLY A 199 4.21 33.74 5.99
N THR A 200 4.05 32.44 6.24
CA THR A 200 3.44 31.85 7.43
C THR A 200 4.45 31.01 8.20
N ASP A 201 4.15 30.68 9.46
CA ASP A 201 4.99 29.82 10.27
C ASP A 201 5.10 28.41 9.66
N GLN A 202 6.33 27.95 9.45
CA GLN A 202 6.68 26.64 8.91
C GLN A 202 7.63 25.88 9.83
N THR A 203 7.78 26.30 11.10
CA THR A 203 8.69 25.69 12.07
C THR A 203 8.38 24.22 12.37
N GLU A 204 7.15 23.75 12.13
CA GLU A 204 6.82 22.31 12.21
C GLU A 204 7.61 21.45 11.23
N ASN A 205 8.13 22.04 10.14
CA ASN A 205 8.97 21.36 9.16
C ASN A 205 10.48 21.49 9.46
N GLU A 206 10.85 22.03 10.63
CA GLU A 206 12.24 22.05 11.07
C GLU A 206 12.77 20.62 11.26
N ASN A 207 13.92 20.32 10.66
CA ASN A 207 14.53 18.97 10.64
C ASN A 207 13.75 17.92 9.85
N SER A 208 12.73 18.31 9.07
CA SER A 208 12.09 17.39 8.14
C SER A 208 13.09 16.86 7.11
N THR A 209 12.91 15.61 6.73
CA THR A 209 13.79 14.88 5.83
C THR A 209 13.07 14.54 4.54
N LEU A 210 13.79 14.65 3.42
CA LEU A 210 13.28 14.28 2.10
C LEU A 210 14.40 13.68 1.26
N ASN A 211 14.17 12.47 0.74
CA ASN A 211 15.06 11.80 -0.20
C ASN A 211 14.27 11.32 -1.43
N ILE A 212 14.66 11.82 -2.60
CA ILE A 212 14.06 11.47 -3.88
C ILE A 212 15.13 10.94 -4.83
N ASP A 213 14.94 9.71 -5.30
CA ASP A 213 15.72 9.19 -6.41
C ASP A 213 15.00 9.50 -7.73
N VAL A 214 15.72 10.12 -8.65
CA VAL A 214 15.24 10.36 -10.01
C VAL A 214 15.67 9.20 -10.89
N VAL A 215 14.70 8.65 -11.63
CA VAL A 215 14.90 7.44 -12.43
C VAL A 215 14.59 7.72 -13.88
N LEU A 216 15.59 7.52 -14.74
CA LEU A 216 15.41 7.31 -16.18
C LEU A 216 15.75 5.86 -16.48
N GLN A 217 14.84 5.14 -17.10
CA GLN A 217 15.03 3.71 -17.38
C GLN A 217 14.18 3.23 -18.55
N LYS A 218 14.40 2.00 -19.01
CA LYS A 218 13.71 1.44 -20.18
C LYS A 218 12.27 1.05 -19.93
N ASP A 219 11.96 0.55 -18.73
CA ASP A 219 10.65 0.07 -18.36
C ASP A 219 9.98 1.02 -17.36
N LYS A 220 8.66 0.93 -17.20
CA LYS A 220 7.96 1.72 -16.18
C LYS A 220 8.49 1.41 -14.78
N ILE A 221 8.49 2.41 -13.90
CA ILE A 221 8.71 2.16 -12.46
C ILE A 221 7.49 1.38 -11.95
N PRO A 222 7.66 0.24 -11.27
CA PRO A 222 6.56 -0.45 -10.60
C PRO A 222 5.95 0.45 -9.52
N THR A 223 4.62 0.64 -9.53
CA THR A 223 3.94 1.54 -8.56
C THR A 223 2.79 0.88 -7.82
N THR A 224 2.34 -0.28 -8.30
CA THR A 224 1.20 -1.03 -7.75
C THR A 224 1.57 -2.48 -7.48
N ILE A 225 0.79 -3.17 -6.64
CA ILE A 225 0.97 -4.61 -6.39
C ILE A 225 0.97 -5.40 -7.71
N ALA A 226 0.11 -5.01 -8.66
CA ALA A 226 0.01 -5.66 -9.96
C ALA A 226 1.32 -5.65 -10.76
N ASP A 227 2.18 -4.66 -10.52
CA ASP A 227 3.47 -4.59 -11.21
C ASP A 227 4.47 -5.63 -10.69
N PHE A 228 4.19 -6.22 -9.53
CA PHE A 228 4.98 -7.29 -8.90
C PHE A 228 4.28 -8.65 -8.93
N CYS A 229 3.20 -8.77 -9.72
CA CYS A 229 2.36 -9.96 -9.79
C CYS A 229 2.04 -10.39 -11.22
N GLY A 230 2.25 -11.66 -11.52
CA GLY A 230 1.64 -12.35 -12.63
C GLY A 230 0.27 -12.93 -12.27
N ASN A 231 -0.56 -13.16 -13.30
CA ASN A 231 -1.81 -13.91 -13.13
C ASN A 231 -1.51 -15.33 -12.62
N GLY A 232 -2.10 -15.70 -11.48
CA GLY A 232 -1.89 -16.98 -10.82
C GLY A 232 -0.83 -16.95 -9.72
N ASP A 233 -0.14 -15.83 -9.52
CA ASP A 233 0.83 -15.69 -8.43
C ASP A 233 0.14 -15.67 -7.06
N ASN A 234 0.85 -16.14 -6.04
CA ASN A 234 0.35 -16.10 -4.67
C ASN A 234 0.19 -14.64 -4.19
N LEU A 235 -1.01 -14.29 -3.69
CA LEU A 235 -1.31 -12.91 -3.29
C LEU A 235 -0.45 -12.43 -2.09
N GLY A 236 -0.09 -13.33 -1.18
CA GLY A 236 0.83 -12.99 -0.09
C GLY A 236 2.21 -12.64 -0.61
N ASN A 237 2.77 -13.45 -1.51
CA ASN A 237 4.07 -13.19 -2.12
C ASN A 237 4.07 -11.87 -2.91
N CYS A 238 3.00 -11.60 -3.63
CA CYS A 238 2.75 -10.33 -4.30
C CYS A 238 2.91 -9.10 -3.37
N ILE A 239 2.29 -9.15 -2.19
CA ILE A 239 2.37 -8.07 -1.19
C ILE A 239 3.80 -7.92 -0.66
N ALA A 240 4.46 -9.04 -0.33
CA ALA A 240 5.84 -9.03 0.15
C ALA A 240 6.82 -8.50 -0.93
N ASN A 241 6.64 -8.90 -2.19
CA ASN A 241 7.45 -8.44 -3.31
C ASN A 241 7.24 -6.95 -3.60
N TYR A 242 6.00 -6.46 -3.52
CA TYR A 242 5.69 -5.04 -3.63
C TYR A 242 6.44 -4.22 -2.57
N TYR A 243 6.43 -4.67 -1.31
CA TYR A 243 7.25 -4.05 -0.27
C TYR A 243 8.75 -4.17 -0.59
N ASN A 244 9.28 -5.36 -0.88
CA ASN A 244 10.72 -5.55 -1.09
C ASN A 244 11.26 -4.74 -2.28
N GLY A 245 10.45 -4.55 -3.33
CA GLY A 245 10.84 -3.82 -4.53
C GLY A 245 10.86 -2.29 -4.38
N LEU A 246 10.05 -1.74 -3.48
CA LEU A 246 9.96 -0.28 -3.24
C LEU A 246 10.45 0.16 -1.85
N ASN A 247 10.58 -0.77 -0.93
CA ASN A 247 10.92 -0.58 0.48
C ASN A 247 10.05 0.51 1.12
N THR A 248 10.66 1.54 1.70
CA THR A 248 9.98 2.66 2.36
C THR A 248 9.17 3.54 1.41
N ALA A 249 9.36 3.42 0.08
CA ALA A 249 8.52 4.07 -0.90
C ALA A 249 7.20 3.31 -1.16
N SER A 250 7.02 2.11 -0.60
CA SER A 250 5.72 1.44 -0.61
C SER A 250 4.82 2.03 0.48
N ASN A 251 3.51 1.89 0.34
CA ASN A 251 2.56 2.21 1.43
C ASN A 251 2.41 1.04 2.42
N ILE A 252 3.47 0.25 2.59
CA ILE A 252 3.52 -0.93 3.45
C ILE A 252 4.68 -0.77 4.43
N TYR A 253 4.41 -1.06 5.70
CA TYR A 253 5.45 -1.25 6.71
C TYR A 253 5.67 -2.73 6.97
N TYR A 254 6.94 -3.13 7.00
CA TYR A 254 7.35 -4.45 7.45
C TYR A 254 7.62 -4.41 8.96
N HIS A 255 6.75 -5.05 9.72
CA HIS A 255 6.77 -5.01 11.18
C HIS A 255 7.73 -6.05 11.77
N ASP A 256 9.02 -5.90 11.46
CA ASP A 256 10.10 -6.66 12.09
C ASP A 256 10.47 -6.08 13.47
N ALA A 257 11.52 -6.64 14.09
CA ALA A 257 12.01 -6.18 15.38
C ALA A 257 12.73 -4.81 15.35
N ASN A 258 13.11 -4.31 14.16
CA ASN A 258 13.83 -3.06 13.99
C ASN A 258 12.90 -1.87 13.75
N LEU A 259 11.66 -2.12 13.30
CA LEU A 259 10.66 -1.08 13.13
C LEU A 259 10.23 -0.50 14.48
N THR A 260 10.63 0.75 14.73
CA THR A 260 10.29 1.46 15.96
C THR A 260 8.77 1.57 16.13
N ASN A 261 8.27 1.21 17.32
CA ASN A 261 6.83 1.11 17.62
C ASN A 261 6.02 0.15 16.73
N GLY A 262 6.66 -0.65 15.88
CA GLY A 262 5.99 -1.63 15.01
C GLY A 262 5.61 -2.93 15.74
N ALA A 263 4.68 -3.71 15.18
CA ALA A 263 4.16 -4.94 15.77
C ALA A 263 5.24 -5.97 16.16
N GLY A 264 6.31 -6.13 15.36
CA GLY A 264 7.42 -7.05 15.64
C GLY A 264 7.08 -8.52 15.35
N ASP A 265 6.13 -8.77 14.46
CA ASP A 265 5.60 -10.09 14.10
C ASP A 265 5.93 -10.52 12.66
N ASN A 266 6.82 -9.78 11.99
CA ASN A 266 7.22 -9.99 10.59
C ASN A 266 6.04 -9.90 9.61
N SER A 267 4.98 -9.16 9.97
CA SER A 267 3.86 -8.87 9.06
C SER A 267 4.15 -7.68 8.14
N TYR A 268 3.44 -7.64 7.01
CA TYR A 268 3.42 -6.50 6.10
C TYR A 268 2.06 -5.83 6.21
N ARG A 269 1.99 -4.55 6.59
CA ARG A 269 0.72 -3.85 6.83
C ARG A 269 0.62 -2.57 6.03
N PHE A 270 -0.54 -2.34 5.43
CA PHE A 270 -0.83 -1.11 4.71
C PHE A 270 -1.09 0.04 5.68
N ALA A 271 -0.57 1.22 5.36
CA ALA A 271 -0.70 2.42 6.19
C ALA A 271 -0.89 3.68 5.34
N GLY A 272 -1.26 4.79 6.01
CA GLY A 272 -1.41 6.11 5.43
C GLY A 272 -2.82 6.43 4.93
N ALA A 273 -2.97 7.54 4.22
CA ALA A 273 -4.27 8.11 3.83
C ALA A 273 -5.12 7.21 2.94
N ASN A 274 -4.56 6.71 1.85
CA ASN A 274 -5.28 5.91 0.88
C ASN A 274 -4.33 5.01 0.07
N PRO A 275 -3.76 3.96 0.67
CA PRO A 275 -3.01 2.98 -0.07
C PRO A 275 -3.92 2.33 -1.11
N ASN A 276 -3.38 1.97 -2.27
CA ASN A 276 -4.08 1.22 -3.32
C ASN A 276 -4.23 -0.26 -2.92
N ASN A 277 -4.96 -0.52 -1.84
CA ASN A 277 -5.15 -1.82 -1.20
C ASN A 277 -6.57 -2.38 -1.35
N TYR A 278 -7.32 -1.98 -2.38
CA TYR A 278 -8.65 -2.52 -2.65
C TYR A 278 -8.58 -3.91 -3.31
N VAL A 279 -9.47 -4.80 -2.88
CA VAL A 279 -9.69 -6.13 -3.46
C VAL A 279 -11.18 -6.34 -3.64
N CYS A 280 -11.58 -7.00 -4.73
CA CYS A 280 -12.96 -7.38 -4.92
C CYS A 280 -13.19 -8.79 -4.42
N PHE A 281 -14.17 -8.94 -3.55
CA PHE A 281 -14.47 -10.20 -2.90
C PHE A 281 -16.00 -10.37 -2.78
N GLY A 282 -16.49 -11.53 -3.20
CA GLY A 282 -17.92 -11.83 -3.21
C GLY A 282 -18.64 -11.55 -4.55
N SER A 283 -17.93 -11.14 -5.61
CA SER A 283 -18.52 -10.94 -6.94
C SER A 283 -17.50 -11.20 -8.06
N ASP A 284 -17.97 -11.78 -9.17
CA ASP A 284 -17.23 -11.98 -10.42
C ASP A 284 -17.54 -10.91 -11.48
N ASP A 285 -18.36 -9.91 -11.14
CA ASP A 285 -18.76 -8.88 -12.09
C ASP A 285 -17.54 -8.13 -12.63
N THR A 286 -17.59 -7.81 -13.93
CA THR A 286 -16.53 -7.09 -14.63
C THR A 286 -16.14 -5.81 -13.88
N THR A 287 -17.13 -5.06 -13.42
CA THR A 287 -16.97 -3.94 -12.50
C THR A 287 -17.29 -4.41 -11.08
N CYS A 288 -16.37 -4.23 -10.13
CA CYS A 288 -16.64 -4.62 -8.75
C CYS A 288 -17.79 -3.78 -8.17
N PRO A 289 -18.87 -4.40 -7.65
CA PRO A 289 -19.87 -3.66 -6.90
C PRO A 289 -19.27 -3.04 -5.64
N ALA A 290 -19.80 -1.89 -5.21
CA ALA A 290 -19.30 -1.19 -4.01
C ALA A 290 -19.39 -2.06 -2.74
N GLU A 291 -20.42 -2.90 -2.66
CA GLU A 291 -20.68 -3.87 -1.58
C GLU A 291 -19.71 -5.08 -1.59
N ASN A 292 -18.96 -5.26 -2.68
CA ASN A 292 -17.94 -6.29 -2.81
C ASN A 292 -16.52 -5.72 -2.74
N LEU A 293 -16.37 -4.42 -2.44
CA LEU A 293 -15.07 -3.82 -2.20
C LEU A 293 -14.61 -4.09 -0.76
N TYR A 294 -13.44 -4.70 -0.67
CA TYR A 294 -12.70 -4.92 0.56
C TYR A 294 -11.36 -4.20 0.47
N ARG A 295 -10.76 -3.97 1.62
CA ARG A 295 -9.40 -3.43 1.77
C ARG A 295 -8.51 -4.51 2.36
N ILE A 296 -7.29 -4.62 1.86
CA ILE A 296 -6.26 -5.49 2.42
C ILE A 296 -5.63 -4.77 3.62
N ILE A 297 -5.77 -5.33 4.82
CA ILE A 297 -5.05 -4.86 6.02
C ILE A 297 -3.56 -5.15 5.85
N GLY A 298 -3.22 -6.37 5.43
CA GLY A 298 -1.84 -6.80 5.28
C GLY A 298 -1.67 -8.30 5.05
N LEU A 299 -0.41 -8.71 4.92
CA LEU A 299 0.03 -10.11 5.03
C LEU A 299 0.43 -10.37 6.48
N ILE A 300 -0.40 -11.10 7.21
CA ILE A 300 -0.27 -11.36 8.65
C ILE A 300 -0.33 -12.87 8.85
N ASP A 301 0.68 -13.44 9.52
CA ASP A 301 0.78 -14.90 9.78
C ASP A 301 0.61 -15.75 8.50
N GLY A 302 1.28 -15.31 7.42
CA GLY A 302 1.24 -15.98 6.11
C GLY A 302 -0.12 -15.90 5.37
N LYS A 303 -1.08 -15.12 5.87
CA LYS A 303 -2.41 -14.95 5.26
C LYS A 303 -2.68 -13.49 4.94
N VAL A 304 -3.39 -13.26 3.85
CA VAL A 304 -3.84 -11.92 3.47
C VAL A 304 -5.12 -11.61 4.24
N LYS A 305 -5.06 -10.62 5.13
CA LYS A 305 -6.20 -10.21 5.95
C LYS A 305 -6.96 -9.08 5.27
N LEU A 306 -8.28 -9.22 5.18
CA LEU A 306 -9.21 -8.28 4.56
C LEU A 306 -10.13 -7.64 5.60
N ILE A 307 -10.69 -6.49 5.21
CA ILE A 307 -11.81 -5.86 5.88
C ILE A 307 -12.75 -5.24 4.84
N HIS A 308 -14.06 -5.32 5.05
CA HIS A 308 -15.05 -4.67 4.19
C HIS A 308 -14.73 -3.17 4.04
N ALA A 309 -14.82 -2.58 2.85
CA ALA A 309 -14.29 -1.23 2.61
C ALA A 309 -15.10 -0.13 3.32
N TYR A 310 -16.43 -0.26 3.36
CA TYR A 310 -17.33 0.86 3.68
C TYR A 310 -18.25 0.63 4.89
N GLY A 311 -18.77 -0.58 5.03
CA GLY A 311 -19.63 -1.00 6.15
C GLY A 311 -20.55 -2.09 5.64
N ALA A 312 -20.80 -3.14 6.41
CA ALA A 312 -21.67 -4.21 5.94
C ALA A 312 -23.15 -3.80 6.01
N THR A 313 -23.92 -4.23 5.02
CA THR A 313 -25.34 -3.92 4.91
C THR A 313 -26.21 -4.94 5.66
N THR A 314 -27.47 -4.58 5.86
CA THR A 314 -28.48 -5.50 6.41
C THR A 314 -28.75 -6.70 5.50
N ASP A 315 -28.48 -6.58 4.19
CA ASP A 315 -28.59 -7.72 3.26
C ASP A 315 -27.50 -8.77 3.56
N MET A 316 -26.31 -8.31 3.96
CA MET A 316 -25.20 -9.18 4.33
C MET A 316 -25.34 -9.76 5.74
N LEU A 317 -25.77 -8.94 6.70
CA LEU A 317 -25.73 -9.28 8.14
C LEU A 317 -27.08 -9.71 8.72
N GLY A 318 -28.18 -9.46 8.02
CA GLY A 318 -29.54 -9.68 8.53
C GLY A 318 -30.02 -8.61 9.51
N THR A 319 -31.30 -8.64 9.86
CA THR A 319 -31.97 -7.71 10.80
C THR A 319 -32.37 -8.39 12.11
N ASP A 320 -31.83 -9.56 12.37
CA ASP A 320 -32.03 -10.38 13.57
C ASP A 320 -31.01 -10.07 14.67
N GLU A 321 -31.46 -10.31 15.90
CA GLU A 321 -30.67 -10.34 17.14
C GLU A 321 -29.81 -9.12 17.46
N GLY A 322 -28.59 -9.04 16.91
CA GLY A 322 -27.66 -7.94 17.16
C GLY A 322 -28.09 -6.63 16.51
N TYR A 323 -28.96 -6.69 15.50
CA TYR A 323 -29.42 -5.53 14.73
C TYR A 323 -30.16 -4.49 15.59
N VAL A 324 -29.92 -3.22 15.29
CA VAL A 324 -30.56 -2.07 15.93
C VAL A 324 -31.32 -1.23 14.91
N SER A 325 -30.61 -0.71 13.91
CA SER A 325 -31.13 0.18 12.87
C SER A 325 -30.17 0.18 11.69
N THR A 326 -30.51 0.88 10.61
CA THR A 326 -29.51 1.31 9.62
C THR A 326 -28.88 2.64 10.05
N TYR A 327 -27.79 3.03 9.40
CA TYR A 327 -27.10 4.30 9.71
C TYR A 327 -27.89 5.53 9.27
N GLY A 328 -28.56 5.46 8.12
CA GLY A 328 -29.33 6.55 7.52
C GLY A 328 -28.45 7.64 6.93
N SER A 329 -27.75 8.42 7.77
CA SER A 329 -26.87 9.51 7.34
C SER A 329 -25.77 9.80 8.36
N ALA A 330 -24.60 10.22 7.89
CA ALA A 330 -23.46 10.59 8.74
C ALA A 330 -22.58 11.62 8.00
N PRO A 331 -22.56 12.90 8.43
CA PRO A 331 -21.74 13.93 7.77
C PRO A 331 -20.24 13.67 7.80
N SER A 332 -19.77 12.88 8.77
CA SER A 332 -18.37 12.48 8.92
C SER A 332 -17.95 11.34 7.99
N TYR A 333 -18.89 10.67 7.33
CA TYR A 333 -18.63 9.47 6.56
C TYR A 333 -17.82 9.75 5.28
N LYS A 334 -16.70 9.06 5.15
CA LYS A 334 -15.74 9.16 4.03
C LYS A 334 -15.84 8.00 3.04
N GLY A 335 -16.70 7.01 3.31
CA GLY A 335 -16.90 5.86 2.43
C GLY A 335 -17.89 6.13 1.30
N ASN A 336 -18.05 5.14 0.42
CA ASN A 336 -19.00 5.19 -0.71
C ASN A 336 -20.11 4.13 -0.62
N GLY A 337 -20.29 3.51 0.55
CA GLY A 337 -21.38 2.56 0.81
C GLY A 337 -22.71 3.28 1.13
N ASP A 338 -23.83 2.60 0.86
CA ASP A 338 -25.16 3.15 1.07
C ASP A 338 -25.53 3.15 2.57
N LEU A 339 -25.46 4.31 3.22
CA LEU A 339 -25.77 4.46 4.65
C LEU A 339 -27.21 4.07 5.01
N THR A 340 -28.15 4.08 4.05
CA THR A 340 -29.52 3.62 4.29
C THR A 340 -29.62 2.12 4.46
N LYS A 341 -28.59 1.38 4.01
CA LYS A 341 -28.47 -0.09 4.10
C LYS A 341 -27.41 -0.56 5.08
N ILE A 342 -26.37 0.23 5.33
CA ILE A 342 -25.34 -0.11 6.32
C ILE A 342 -26.00 -0.25 7.69
N GLY A 343 -25.90 -1.44 8.27
CA GLY A 343 -26.55 -1.78 9.52
C GLY A 343 -25.74 -1.34 10.74
N ARG A 344 -26.45 -1.03 11.81
CA ARG A 344 -25.93 -0.81 13.16
C ARG A 344 -26.30 -2.00 14.01
N TYR A 345 -25.30 -2.57 14.66
CA TYR A 345 -25.46 -3.74 15.51
C TYR A 345 -24.92 -3.42 16.90
N LYS A 346 -25.53 -3.99 17.93
CA LYS A 346 -24.90 -4.07 19.26
C LYS A 346 -23.61 -4.87 19.15
N TRP A 347 -22.65 -4.65 20.02
CA TRP A 347 -21.51 -5.56 20.12
C TRP A 347 -21.95 -6.90 20.72
N ASN A 348 -22.82 -6.86 21.74
CA ASN A 348 -23.56 -8.00 22.27
C ASN A 348 -24.94 -7.55 22.75
N LYS A 349 -25.97 -8.37 22.58
CA LYS A 349 -27.33 -8.08 23.05
C LYS A 349 -27.44 -8.04 24.58
N ALA A 350 -26.65 -8.86 25.26
CA ALA A 350 -26.50 -8.80 26.72
C ALA A 350 -25.43 -7.76 27.09
N ASN A 351 -25.59 -7.10 28.24
CA ASN A 351 -24.57 -6.21 28.82
C ASN A 351 -23.37 -7.01 29.37
N ASN A 352 -22.71 -7.76 28.49
CA ASN A 352 -21.52 -8.57 28.73
C ASN A 352 -20.67 -8.60 27.46
N ASN A 353 -19.40 -8.26 27.59
CA ASN A 353 -18.42 -8.16 26.52
C ASN A 353 -17.72 -9.49 26.18
N THR A 354 -18.41 -10.62 26.36
CA THR A 354 -17.89 -11.94 25.95
C THR A 354 -18.16 -12.21 24.47
N TRP A 355 -17.12 -12.17 23.63
CA TRP A 355 -17.24 -12.23 22.17
C TRP A 355 -17.75 -13.59 21.66
N SER A 356 -17.32 -14.69 22.28
CA SER A 356 -17.71 -16.05 21.88
C SER A 356 -19.22 -16.28 21.93
N THR A 357 -19.92 -15.56 22.81
CA THR A 357 -21.38 -15.61 22.97
C THR A 357 -22.11 -14.41 22.38
N SER A 358 -21.39 -13.47 21.75
CA SER A 358 -22.02 -12.30 21.12
C SER A 358 -22.96 -12.76 20.00
N THR A 359 -24.19 -12.23 19.99
CA THR A 359 -25.14 -12.47 18.90
C THR A 359 -24.64 -11.89 17.58
N THR A 360 -23.97 -10.74 17.61
CA THR A 360 -23.36 -10.13 16.42
C THR A 360 -22.27 -11.03 15.83
N ASN A 361 -21.46 -11.65 16.68
CA ASN A 361 -20.49 -12.65 16.25
C ASN A 361 -21.15 -13.93 15.70
N THR A 362 -22.01 -14.56 16.49
CA THR A 362 -22.51 -15.93 16.24
C THR A 362 -23.62 -15.98 15.19
N ILE A 363 -24.38 -14.90 15.00
CA ILE A 363 -25.54 -14.86 14.12
C ILE A 363 -25.26 -13.94 12.93
N ASN A 364 -25.00 -12.66 13.16
CA ASN A 364 -24.86 -11.71 12.05
C ASN A 364 -23.57 -11.95 11.24
N LEU A 365 -22.43 -12.16 11.88
CA LEU A 365 -21.13 -12.37 11.21
C LEU A 365 -20.87 -13.84 10.80
N ASN A 366 -20.91 -14.79 11.73
CA ASN A 366 -20.48 -16.17 11.41
C ASN A 366 -21.61 -17.11 10.98
N LYS A 367 -22.83 -16.59 10.78
CA LYS A 367 -23.94 -17.34 10.18
C LYS A 367 -24.53 -16.61 8.97
N ASN A 368 -25.07 -15.42 9.15
CA ASN A 368 -25.78 -14.69 8.10
C ASN A 368 -24.83 -14.23 6.99
N PHE A 369 -23.73 -13.56 7.33
CA PHE A 369 -22.74 -13.13 6.35
C PHE A 369 -22.11 -14.27 5.56
N LEU A 370 -21.81 -15.40 6.22
CA LEU A 370 -21.31 -16.59 5.52
C LEU A 370 -22.36 -17.20 4.60
N ALA A 371 -23.63 -17.21 5.00
CA ALA A 371 -24.74 -17.66 4.15
C ALA A 371 -24.97 -16.72 2.96
N TYR A 372 -24.81 -15.40 3.15
CA TYR A 372 -24.83 -14.40 2.09
C TYR A 372 -23.74 -14.70 1.04
N LEU A 373 -22.49 -14.88 1.46
CA LEU A 373 -21.39 -15.23 0.54
C LEU A 373 -21.62 -16.57 -0.17
N ASP A 374 -22.15 -17.58 0.53
CA ASP A 374 -22.52 -18.86 -0.07
C ASP A 374 -23.61 -18.72 -1.15
N GLY A 375 -24.57 -17.83 -0.91
CA GLY A 375 -25.65 -17.49 -1.85
C GLY A 375 -25.15 -16.83 -3.12
N GLU A 376 -24.12 -15.98 -3.04
CA GLU A 376 -23.46 -15.40 -4.21
C GLU A 376 -22.66 -16.48 -4.98
N ASN A 377 -21.75 -17.15 -4.27
CA ASN A 377 -21.04 -18.33 -4.75
C ASN A 377 -20.23 -18.97 -3.62
N THR A 378 -20.45 -20.26 -3.36
CA THR A 378 -19.72 -21.03 -2.31
C THR A 378 -18.19 -20.90 -2.35
N LYS A 379 -17.59 -20.59 -3.51
CA LYS A 379 -16.15 -20.35 -3.62
C LYS A 379 -15.67 -19.23 -2.69
N TRP A 380 -16.46 -18.17 -2.48
CA TRP A 380 -16.05 -17.01 -1.68
C TRP A 380 -15.85 -17.40 -0.24
N LYS A 381 -16.81 -18.13 0.34
CA LYS A 381 -16.67 -18.69 1.69
C LYS A 381 -15.48 -19.65 1.80
N ASN A 382 -15.23 -20.46 0.76
CA ASN A 382 -14.12 -21.41 0.74
C ASN A 382 -12.74 -20.74 0.66
N MET A 383 -12.66 -19.49 0.18
CA MET A 383 -11.43 -18.71 0.22
C MET A 383 -11.08 -18.20 1.62
N ILE A 384 -11.99 -18.28 2.59
CA ILE A 384 -11.79 -17.74 3.94
C ILE A 384 -11.22 -18.82 4.86
N ALA A 385 -10.05 -18.55 5.42
CA ALA A 385 -9.43 -19.41 6.42
C ALA A 385 -10.14 -19.29 7.77
N ASP A 386 -10.16 -20.40 8.51
CA ASP A 386 -10.46 -20.31 9.94
C ASP A 386 -9.33 -19.56 10.65
N THR A 387 -9.72 -18.62 11.51
CA THR A 387 -8.79 -17.74 12.22
C THR A 387 -9.00 -17.92 13.72
N THR A 388 -7.90 -18.04 14.46
CA THR A 388 -7.93 -17.96 15.92
C THR A 388 -7.86 -16.49 16.30
N TRP A 389 -8.97 -15.94 16.76
CA TRP A 389 -9.07 -14.58 17.26
C TRP A 389 -8.77 -14.57 18.74
N TYR A 390 -7.76 -13.80 19.16
CA TYR A 390 -7.54 -13.47 20.56
C TYR A 390 -8.54 -12.40 20.99
N VAL A 391 -9.37 -12.73 21.98
CA VAL A 391 -10.50 -11.88 22.41
C VAL A 391 -10.59 -11.78 23.93
N GLY A 392 -9.47 -12.06 24.63
CA GLY A 392 -9.35 -11.90 26.08
C GLY A 392 -9.51 -10.47 26.56
N GLY A 393 -9.33 -9.51 25.64
CA GLY A 393 -9.48 -8.09 25.89
C GLY A 393 -8.20 -7.42 26.31
N ILE A 394 -8.23 -6.10 26.31
CA ILE A 394 -7.15 -5.23 26.77
C ILE A 394 -7.71 -4.22 27.76
N THR A 395 -6.88 -3.69 28.66
CA THR A 395 -7.33 -2.63 29.57
C THR A 395 -7.48 -1.30 28.82
N TYR A 396 -8.29 -0.38 29.32
CA TYR A 396 -8.34 0.99 28.77
C TYR A 396 -6.98 1.68 28.74
N ASN A 397 -6.14 1.42 29.74
CA ASN A 397 -4.80 2.00 29.80
C ASN A 397 -3.91 1.49 28.65
N ASN A 398 -4.02 0.22 28.27
CA ASN A 398 -3.21 -0.40 27.21
C ASN A 398 -3.84 -0.29 25.82
N GLY A 399 -5.15 -0.07 25.72
CA GLY A 399 -5.83 0.23 24.46
C GLY A 399 -5.80 1.73 24.19
N GLN A 400 -6.79 2.45 24.74
CA GLN A 400 -7.08 3.84 24.43
C GLN A 400 -6.00 4.85 24.90
N LYS A 401 -5.41 4.67 26.08
CA LYS A 401 -4.49 5.67 26.67
C LYS A 401 -3.02 5.44 26.33
N SER A 402 -2.73 4.51 25.43
CA SER A 402 -1.37 4.15 25.02
C SER A 402 -1.24 4.11 23.51
N ASN A 403 -0.12 3.60 23.02
CA ASN A 403 0.30 3.66 21.62
C ASN A 403 0.02 2.34 20.86
N ALA A 404 0.28 2.35 19.55
CA ALA A 404 0.06 1.22 18.66
C ALA A 404 0.73 -0.08 19.14
N LYS A 405 2.00 0.02 19.55
CA LYS A 405 2.79 -1.12 20.06
C LYS A 405 2.20 -1.74 21.31
N THR A 406 1.79 -0.90 22.26
CA THR A 406 1.26 -1.35 23.54
C THR A 406 -0.08 -2.04 23.35
N ALA A 407 -0.99 -1.43 22.58
CA ALA A 407 -2.25 -2.06 22.22
C ALA A 407 -2.02 -3.41 21.54
N TYR A 408 -1.15 -3.47 20.53
CA TYR A 408 -0.79 -4.71 19.84
C TYR A 408 -0.28 -5.79 20.81
N ASN A 409 0.66 -5.45 21.68
CA ASN A 409 1.29 -6.40 22.60
C ASN A 409 0.27 -7.08 23.51
N TYR A 410 -0.72 -6.34 24.01
CA TYR A 410 -1.76 -6.89 24.90
C TYR A 410 -2.94 -7.51 24.15
N GLU A 411 -3.15 -7.16 22.89
CA GLU A 411 -4.26 -7.67 22.09
C GLU A 411 -3.91 -9.00 21.42
N VAL A 412 -2.76 -9.07 20.74
CA VAL A 412 -2.33 -10.24 19.95
C VAL A 412 -0.83 -10.57 20.07
N GLY A 413 -0.03 -9.66 20.63
CA GLY A 413 1.43 -9.78 20.72
C GLY A 413 1.93 -10.56 21.94
N ALA A 414 3.00 -10.08 22.56
CA ALA A 414 3.72 -10.81 23.62
C ALA A 414 2.92 -10.97 24.93
N ASN A 415 2.02 -10.04 25.23
CA ASN A 415 1.27 -9.97 26.48
C ASN A 415 -0.21 -10.33 26.32
N LYS A 416 -0.60 -10.90 25.17
CA LYS A 416 -1.98 -11.30 24.91
C LYS A 416 -2.48 -12.32 25.93
N ASP A 417 -3.77 -12.29 26.20
CA ASP A 417 -4.45 -13.42 26.86
C ASP A 417 -4.63 -14.56 25.85
N ALA A 418 -3.74 -15.55 25.93
CA ALA A 418 -3.78 -16.74 25.08
C ALA A 418 -4.86 -17.76 25.50
N THR A 419 -5.52 -17.58 26.65
CA THR A 419 -6.55 -18.51 27.15
C THR A 419 -7.95 -18.17 26.64
N THR A 420 -8.17 -16.92 26.22
CA THR A 420 -9.46 -16.46 25.72
C THR A 420 -9.40 -16.23 24.21
N THR A 421 -9.75 -17.27 23.45
CA THR A 421 -9.76 -17.24 21.98
C THR A 421 -11.08 -17.71 21.40
N VAL A 422 -11.40 -17.26 20.18
CA VAL A 422 -12.51 -17.76 19.36
C VAL A 422 -11.97 -18.19 18.00
N ILE A 423 -12.31 -19.41 17.57
CA ILE A 423 -12.02 -19.85 16.21
C ILE A 423 -13.25 -19.56 15.35
N SER A 424 -13.10 -18.66 14.38
CA SER A 424 -14.15 -18.28 13.45
C SER A 424 -13.58 -17.77 12.14
N LYS A 425 -14.41 -17.73 11.09
CA LYS A 425 -14.00 -17.19 9.78
C LYS A 425 -14.02 -15.68 9.75
N ILE A 426 -15.04 -15.10 10.39
CA ILE A 426 -15.28 -13.66 10.40
C ILE A 426 -15.07 -13.11 11.80
N GLY A 427 -14.38 -11.98 11.88
CA GLY A 427 -14.23 -11.15 13.07
C GLY A 427 -14.42 -9.68 12.72
N LEU A 428 -13.83 -8.80 13.54
CA LEU A 428 -13.76 -7.36 13.31
C LEU A 428 -12.29 -6.93 13.31
N MET A 429 -12.03 -5.66 12.97
CA MET A 429 -10.71 -5.09 13.16
C MET A 429 -10.30 -5.11 14.64
N TYR A 430 -9.02 -5.28 14.85
CA TYR A 430 -8.37 -5.04 16.13
C TYR A 430 -8.08 -3.54 16.33
N VAL A 431 -7.95 -3.11 17.59
CA VAL A 431 -7.53 -1.75 17.95
C VAL A 431 -6.15 -1.47 17.36
N SER A 432 -5.21 -2.42 17.48
CA SER A 432 -3.87 -2.27 16.88
C SER A 432 -3.90 -2.16 15.36
N GLU A 433 -4.86 -2.76 14.68
CA GLU A 433 -5.01 -2.63 13.22
C GLU A 433 -5.48 -1.24 12.83
N TYR A 434 -6.38 -0.63 13.62
CA TYR A 434 -6.76 0.77 13.42
C TYR A 434 -5.58 1.71 13.64
N TYR A 435 -4.74 1.43 14.63
CA TYR A 435 -3.52 2.20 14.84
C TYR A 435 -2.55 2.06 13.66
N TYR A 436 -2.13 0.85 13.30
CA TYR A 436 -1.14 0.64 12.23
C TYR A 436 -1.64 0.99 10.82
N ALA A 437 -2.95 1.21 10.62
CA ALA A 437 -3.47 1.75 9.38
C ALA A 437 -3.12 3.23 9.14
N ALA A 438 -2.73 3.96 10.19
CA ALA A 438 -2.17 5.31 10.05
C ALA A 438 -0.68 5.27 9.69
N SER A 439 -0.13 6.35 9.12
CA SER A 439 1.32 6.51 8.98
C SER A 439 2.05 6.45 10.32
N GLU A 440 3.34 6.09 10.27
CA GLU A 440 4.13 5.78 11.47
C GLU A 440 4.26 6.96 12.46
N ASP A 441 4.19 8.19 11.97
CA ASP A 441 4.23 9.42 12.77
C ASP A 441 3.15 9.48 13.87
N TYR A 442 2.03 8.78 13.66
CA TYR A 442 0.93 8.77 14.62
C TYR A 442 1.05 7.63 15.63
N TRP A 443 1.89 6.61 15.40
CA TRP A 443 1.86 5.37 16.18
C TRP A 443 2.20 5.56 17.66
N THR A 444 2.87 6.65 18.03
CA THR A 444 3.17 7.02 19.42
C THR A 444 2.01 7.69 20.16
N LEU A 445 1.01 8.20 19.42
CA LEU A 445 -0.11 8.92 20.01
C LEU A 445 -1.08 7.97 20.71
N PRO A 446 -1.73 8.44 21.80
CA PRO A 446 -2.82 7.71 22.39
C PRO A 446 -4.04 7.66 21.48
N GLY A 447 -4.91 6.68 21.71
CA GLY A 447 -6.24 6.61 21.09
C GLY A 447 -7.12 7.80 21.44
N TRP A 448 -7.00 8.31 22.66
CA TRP A 448 -7.66 9.52 23.14
C TRP A 448 -6.85 10.24 24.22
N SER A 449 -6.88 11.57 24.21
CA SER A 449 -6.39 12.43 25.28
C SER A 449 -7.27 13.67 25.45
N SER A 450 -7.31 14.23 26.67
CA SER A 450 -8.00 15.51 26.91
C SER A 450 -7.34 16.69 26.19
N SER A 451 -6.05 16.60 25.86
CA SER A 451 -5.29 17.64 25.18
C SER A 451 -5.58 17.76 23.67
N GLY A 452 -6.24 16.76 23.07
CA GLY A 452 -6.36 16.66 21.61
C GLY A 452 -5.12 16.14 20.90
N ASN A 453 -4.03 15.84 21.64
CA ASN A 453 -2.85 15.19 21.10
C ASN A 453 -3.00 13.66 21.09
N ASP A 454 -3.86 13.18 20.20
CA ASP A 454 -4.26 11.78 20.09
C ASP A 454 -4.60 11.40 18.63
N TYR A 455 -5.11 10.18 18.43
CA TYR A 455 -5.39 9.60 17.12
C TYR A 455 -6.38 10.36 16.25
N ARG A 456 -7.11 11.34 16.79
CA ARG A 456 -7.95 12.24 15.98
C ARG A 456 -7.15 13.00 14.93
N LYS A 457 -5.84 13.19 15.17
CA LYS A 457 -4.89 13.78 14.22
C LYS A 457 -4.65 12.91 12.98
N SER A 458 -4.81 11.58 13.08
CA SER A 458 -4.47 10.67 11.99
C SER A 458 -5.61 10.47 10.96
N LYS A 459 -6.80 11.04 11.14
CA LYS A 459 -8.00 10.74 10.30
C LYS A 459 -7.83 10.92 8.80
N ASN A 460 -6.97 11.84 8.41
CA ASN A 460 -6.71 12.14 7.00
C ASN A 460 -5.59 11.27 6.43
N ASP A 461 -4.87 10.59 7.32
CA ASP A 461 -3.73 9.75 7.01
C ASP A 461 -3.87 8.34 7.62
N ASN A 462 -5.12 7.88 7.74
CA ASN A 462 -5.50 6.55 8.22
C ASN A 462 -6.63 6.02 7.33
N TRP A 463 -6.29 5.11 6.43
CA TRP A 463 -7.21 4.57 5.45
C TRP A 463 -8.32 3.70 6.03
N LEU A 464 -8.16 3.24 7.28
CA LEU A 464 -9.17 2.42 7.96
C LEU A 464 -10.28 3.27 8.58
N TYR A 465 -10.03 4.57 8.81
CA TYR A 465 -11.03 5.49 9.33
C TYR A 465 -12.09 5.83 8.27
N THR A 466 -13.34 5.42 8.53
CA THR A 466 -14.50 5.70 7.66
C THR A 466 -15.31 6.90 8.11
N GLY A 467 -15.12 7.37 9.34
CA GLY A 467 -15.96 8.40 9.96
C GLY A 467 -17.31 7.90 10.48
N LEU A 468 -17.48 6.59 10.62
CA LEU A 468 -18.58 5.98 11.37
C LEU A 468 -18.16 5.64 12.80
N TYR A 469 -19.15 5.40 13.66
CA TYR A 469 -18.95 4.73 14.95
C TYR A 469 -18.84 3.22 14.69
N GLU A 470 -17.64 2.65 14.82
CA GLU A 470 -17.33 1.28 14.38
C GLU A 470 -16.82 0.42 15.52
N TRP A 471 -17.39 -0.78 15.65
CA TRP A 471 -16.92 -1.74 16.65
C TRP A 471 -15.56 -2.33 16.26
N THR A 472 -14.71 -2.50 17.26
CA THR A 472 -13.56 -3.42 17.18
C THR A 472 -13.93 -4.76 17.81
N ILE A 473 -13.13 -5.80 17.55
CA ILE A 473 -13.31 -7.11 18.21
C ILE A 473 -12.88 -7.06 19.68
N SER A 474 -12.14 -6.04 20.08
CA SER A 474 -11.44 -5.99 21.35
C SER A 474 -12.35 -5.53 22.47
N ARG A 475 -12.54 -6.41 23.46
CA ARG A 475 -13.25 -6.09 24.69
C ARG A 475 -12.34 -5.36 25.69
N SER A 476 -12.95 -4.62 26.61
CA SER A 476 -12.27 -4.13 27.81
C SER A 476 -12.11 -5.28 28.81
N SER A 477 -10.88 -5.55 29.28
CA SER A 477 -10.66 -6.57 30.32
C SER A 477 -10.98 -6.05 31.73
N ASP A 478 -11.04 -4.73 31.91
CA ASP A 478 -11.31 -4.02 33.16
C ASP A 478 -12.78 -3.63 33.35
N ASP A 479 -13.61 -3.76 32.31
CA ASP A 479 -15.07 -3.53 32.39
C ASP A 479 -15.84 -4.53 31.52
N SER A 480 -16.62 -5.40 32.17
CA SER A 480 -17.39 -6.46 31.49
C SER A 480 -18.52 -5.94 30.58
N GLY A 481 -18.90 -4.67 30.66
CA GLY A 481 -19.96 -4.07 29.83
C GLY A 481 -19.43 -3.35 28.59
N VAL A 482 -18.12 -3.37 28.33
CA VAL A 482 -17.48 -2.48 27.35
C VAL A 482 -16.65 -3.22 26.31
N ALA A 483 -16.71 -2.73 25.07
CA ALA A 483 -15.76 -3.04 24.00
C ALA A 483 -15.18 -1.75 23.40
N PHE A 484 -14.00 -1.84 22.79
CA PHE A 484 -13.40 -0.69 22.11
C PHE A 484 -14.10 -0.42 20.79
N ASP A 485 -14.24 0.86 20.48
CA ASP A 485 -14.78 1.35 19.22
C ASP A 485 -13.92 2.49 18.66
N VAL A 486 -14.03 2.69 17.36
CA VAL A 486 -13.54 3.89 16.68
C VAL A 486 -14.71 4.85 16.61
N TYR A 487 -14.56 6.03 17.21
CA TYR A 487 -15.60 7.03 17.23
C TYR A 487 -15.67 7.80 15.89
N VAL A 488 -16.78 8.48 15.62
CA VAL A 488 -16.94 9.34 14.43
C VAL A 488 -15.93 10.48 14.38
N THR A 489 -15.28 10.77 15.51
CA THR A 489 -14.17 11.71 15.59
C THR A 489 -12.80 11.05 15.59
N GLY A 490 -12.65 9.79 15.16
CA GLY A 490 -11.36 9.13 14.87
C GLY A 490 -10.49 8.78 16.07
N ASP A 491 -10.89 9.17 17.28
CA ASP A 491 -10.36 8.62 18.51
C ASP A 491 -10.91 7.22 18.78
N LEU A 492 -10.16 6.50 19.61
CA LEU A 492 -10.68 5.28 20.22
C LEU A 492 -11.45 5.63 21.49
N SER A 493 -12.56 4.94 21.68
CA SER A 493 -13.37 5.00 22.90
C SER A 493 -13.69 3.59 23.39
N GLY A 494 -14.31 3.50 24.56
CA GLY A 494 -15.00 2.29 24.96
C GLY A 494 -16.50 2.50 24.93
N GLY A 495 -17.16 1.64 24.17
CA GLY A 495 -18.59 1.63 23.96
C GLY A 495 -19.27 0.56 24.78
N VAL A 496 -20.45 0.88 25.29
CA VAL A 496 -21.30 -0.07 26.00
C VAL A 496 -21.78 -1.13 25.00
N VAL A 497 -21.52 -2.40 25.29
CA VAL A 497 -21.68 -3.47 24.30
C VAL A 497 -23.12 -3.69 23.85
N ASP A 498 -24.11 -3.36 24.68
CA ASP A 498 -25.53 -3.48 24.39
C ASP A 498 -26.22 -2.15 24.06
N HIS A 499 -25.42 -1.11 23.76
CA HIS A 499 -25.89 0.25 23.53
C HIS A 499 -27.02 0.33 22.50
N SER A 500 -28.05 1.12 22.80
CA SER A 500 -29.27 1.21 22.00
C SER A 500 -29.08 1.83 20.62
N LEU A 501 -27.96 2.52 20.36
CA LEU A 501 -27.63 3.02 19.02
C LEU A 501 -26.90 1.97 18.17
N GLY A 502 -26.20 1.00 18.78
CA GLY A 502 -25.28 0.10 18.07
C GLY A 502 -24.17 0.83 17.29
N GLY A 503 -23.36 0.06 16.57
CA GLY A 503 -22.28 0.55 15.73
C GLY A 503 -22.18 -0.17 14.40
N ALA A 504 -21.46 0.46 13.47
CA ALA A 504 -21.16 -0.14 12.19
C ALA A 504 -20.30 -1.37 12.41
N VAL A 505 -20.60 -2.38 11.61
CA VAL A 505 -19.86 -3.63 11.60
C VAL A 505 -19.16 -3.73 10.25
N ARG A 506 -17.83 -3.87 10.29
CA ARG A 506 -17.00 -4.13 9.13
C ARG A 506 -16.39 -5.53 9.26
N PRO A 507 -16.97 -6.54 8.59
CA PRO A 507 -16.43 -7.89 8.58
C PRO A 507 -14.95 -7.89 8.22
N SER A 508 -14.14 -8.52 9.08
CA SER A 508 -12.73 -8.77 8.83
C SER A 508 -12.46 -10.27 8.79
N LEU A 509 -11.61 -10.71 7.87
CA LEU A 509 -11.37 -12.12 7.60
C LEU A 509 -9.96 -12.34 7.06
N SER A 510 -9.43 -13.54 7.24
CA SER A 510 -8.16 -13.94 6.64
C SER A 510 -8.42 -14.88 5.47
N LEU A 511 -7.81 -14.60 4.32
CA LEU A 511 -7.84 -15.50 3.19
C LEU A 511 -6.97 -16.75 3.47
N SER A 512 -7.34 -17.87 2.89
CA SER A 512 -6.47 -19.04 2.78
C SER A 512 -5.14 -18.65 2.15
N SER A 513 -4.03 -19.20 2.62
CA SER A 513 -2.69 -18.83 2.12
C SER A 513 -2.48 -19.22 0.65
N SER A 514 -3.33 -20.07 0.07
CA SER A 514 -3.27 -20.50 -1.34
C SER A 514 -3.85 -19.48 -2.32
N ILE A 515 -4.54 -18.43 -1.85
CA ILE A 515 -5.23 -17.49 -2.74
C ILE A 515 -4.24 -16.78 -3.66
N LYS A 516 -4.63 -16.69 -4.93
CA LYS A 516 -3.83 -16.13 -6.00
C LYS A 516 -4.37 -14.79 -6.48
N PHE A 517 -3.46 -13.95 -6.91
CA PHE A 517 -3.72 -12.75 -7.68
C PHE A 517 -4.10 -13.13 -9.11
N THR A 518 -5.07 -12.43 -9.70
CA THR A 518 -5.40 -12.60 -11.14
C THR A 518 -5.19 -11.32 -11.94
N SER A 519 -5.65 -10.18 -11.42
CA SER A 519 -5.54 -8.87 -12.07
C SER A 519 -5.88 -7.73 -11.10
N GLY A 520 -5.88 -6.48 -11.60
CA GLY A 520 -6.33 -5.31 -10.87
C GLY A 520 -5.21 -4.56 -10.17
N LYS A 521 -5.32 -3.22 -10.12
CA LYS A 521 -4.27 -2.32 -9.61
C LYS A 521 -4.38 -2.01 -8.11
N GLY A 522 -5.46 -2.46 -7.46
CA GLY A 522 -5.72 -2.18 -6.05
C GLY A 522 -6.40 -0.84 -5.79
N THR A 523 -6.89 -0.15 -6.81
CA THR A 523 -7.71 1.06 -6.64
C THR A 523 -9.19 0.70 -6.48
N ALA A 524 -10.03 1.59 -5.96
CA ALA A 524 -11.45 1.32 -5.81
C ALA A 524 -12.16 1.00 -7.15
N VAL A 525 -11.72 1.63 -8.25
CA VAL A 525 -12.29 1.42 -9.60
C VAL A 525 -11.64 0.26 -10.36
N ASN A 526 -10.46 -0.17 -9.93
CA ASN A 526 -9.74 -1.30 -10.50
C ASN A 526 -9.11 -2.14 -9.36
N PRO A 527 -9.95 -2.75 -8.51
CA PRO A 527 -9.49 -3.47 -7.33
C PRO A 527 -8.81 -4.77 -7.73
N ILE A 528 -7.97 -5.29 -6.84
CA ILE A 528 -7.35 -6.60 -7.02
C ILE A 528 -8.44 -7.67 -7.19
N ARG A 529 -8.23 -8.56 -8.16
CA ARG A 529 -9.04 -9.74 -8.44
C ARG A 529 -8.27 -10.96 -7.96
N ILE A 530 -9.00 -11.93 -7.41
CA ILE A 530 -8.40 -13.10 -6.76
C ILE A 530 -9.12 -14.39 -7.16
N ASN A 531 -8.43 -15.51 -7.04
CA ASN A 531 -9.00 -16.85 -7.19
C ASN A 531 -8.30 -17.89 -6.30
N LEU A 532 -8.83 -19.12 -6.30
CA LEU A 532 -8.34 -20.25 -5.50
C LEU A 532 -7.02 -20.87 -6.01
#